data_AF-A0AAW4KTM3-F1
#
_entry.id   AF-A0AAW4KTM3-F1
#
_cell.length_a   1.000
_cell.length_b   1.000
_cell.length_c   1.000
_cell.angle_alpha   90.00
_cell.angle_beta   90.00
_cell.angle_gamma   90.00
#
_symmetry.space_group_name_H-M   'P 1'
#
loop_
_entity.id
_entity.type
_entity.pdbx_description
1 polymer ?
#
loop_
_entity_poly.entity_id
_entity_poly.type
_entity_poly.pdbx_seq_one_letter_code
_entity_poly.pdbx_strand_id
1 'polypeptide(L)'
;IIPPRERGRYQGYFSSMYAVASVAGPVLGGYMTEYLSWRWVFLINLPLGAGAWYVAHRTLVGLPVPQRKPIIDYLGTVLMIIGLTA
;
A
#
# COMPACT_ATOMS: atom_id res chain seq x y z
N ILE A 1 -13.68 -12.25 -2.40
CA ILE A 1 -13.17 -12.00 -3.78
C ILE A 1 -13.89 -10.76 -4.29
N ILE A 2 -13.16 -9.70 -4.65
CA ILE A 2 -13.74 -8.44 -5.11
C ILE A 2 -14.32 -8.66 -6.52
N PRO A 3 -15.60 -8.28 -6.79
CA PRO A 3 -16.23 -8.42 -8.10
C PRO A 3 -15.36 -7.82 -9.22
N PRO A 4 -15.25 -8.46 -10.40
CA PRO A 4 -14.39 -7.99 -11.49
C PRO A 4 -14.64 -6.53 -11.90
N ARG A 5 -15.91 -6.08 -11.79
CA ARG A 5 -16.35 -4.71 -12.12
C ARG A 5 -15.86 -3.66 -11.12
N GLU A 6 -15.58 -4.05 -9.88
CA GLU A 6 -15.10 -3.14 -8.84
C GLU A 6 -13.58 -3.04 -8.82
N ARG A 7 -12.85 -4.03 -9.33
CA ARG A 7 -11.38 -4.04 -9.36
C ARG A 7 -10.79 -2.83 -10.06
N GLY A 8 -11.38 -2.40 -11.18
CA GLY A 8 -10.96 -1.19 -11.89
C GLY A 8 -11.18 0.09 -11.07
N ARG A 9 -12.27 0.15 -10.30
CA ARG A 9 -12.55 1.27 -9.39
C ARG A 9 -11.59 1.29 -8.20
N TYR A 10 -11.29 0.14 -7.62
CA TYR A 10 -10.26 0.01 -6.58
C TYR A 10 -8.87 0.40 -7.10
N GLN A 11 -8.46 -0.10 -8.27
CA GLN A 11 -7.19 0.31 -8.89
C GLN A 11 -7.14 1.81 -9.17
N GLY A 12 -8.26 2.42 -9.58
CA GLY A 12 -8.37 3.87 -9.74
C GLY A 12 -8.20 4.65 -8.43
N TYR A 13 -8.75 4.15 -7.31
CA TYR A 13 -8.52 4.76 -6.00
C TYR A 13 -7.07 4.63 -5.55
N PHE A 14 -6.44 3.47 -5.76
CA PHE A 14 -5.03 3.28 -5.43
C PHE A 14 -4.11 4.15 -6.30
N SER A 15 -4.35 4.23 -7.61
CA SER A 15 -3.53 5.03 -8.51
C SER A 15 -3.67 6.53 -8.27
N SER A 16 -4.88 7.01 -7.97
CA SER A 16 -5.12 8.41 -7.61
C SER A 16 -4.46 8.77 -6.27
N MET A 17 -4.59 7.94 -5.23
CA MET A 17 -3.85 8.14 -3.98
C MET A 17 -2.34 8.16 -4.22
N TYR A 18 -1.82 7.27 -5.06
CA TYR A 18 -0.40 7.21 -5.37
C TYR A 18 0.08 8.51 -6.06
N ALA A 19 -0.67 9.00 -7.05
CA ALA A 19 -0.35 10.24 -7.74
C ALA A 19 -0.38 11.46 -6.80
N VAL A 20 -1.35 11.51 -5.86
CA VAL A 20 -1.41 12.59 -4.87
C VAL A 20 -0.23 12.48 -3.89
N ALA A 21 0.09 11.27 -3.43
CA ALA A 21 1.18 11.04 -2.49
C ALA A 21 2.55 11.36 -3.10
N SER A 22 2.76 11.08 -4.39
CA SER A 22 4.03 11.36 -5.08
C SER A 22 4.31 12.86 -5.21
N VAL A 23 3.26 13.69 -5.31
CA VAL A 23 3.38 15.16 -5.34
C VAL A 23 3.44 15.73 -3.92
N ALA A 24 2.61 15.23 -3.01
CA ALA A 24 2.55 15.74 -1.63
C ALA A 24 3.81 15.40 -0.82
N GLY A 25 4.45 14.26 -1.07
CA GLY A 25 5.63 13.79 -0.34
C GLY A 25 6.81 14.76 -0.40
N PRO A 26 7.31 15.13 -1.60
CA PRO A 26 8.39 16.10 -1.74
C PRO A 26 8.05 17.49 -1.19
N VAL A 27 6.81 17.94 -1.37
CA VAL A 27 6.35 19.26 -0.89
C VAL A 27 6.36 19.32 0.64
N LEU A 28 5.77 18.31 1.30
CA LEU A 28 5.77 18.22 2.76
C LEU A 28 7.19 17.99 3.31
N GLY A 29 7.99 17.13 2.67
CA GLY A 29 9.37 16.87 3.09
C GLY A 29 10.28 18.10 2.96
N GLY A 30 10.10 18.89 1.90
CA GLY A 30 10.81 20.16 1.70
C GLY A 30 10.46 21.17 2.80
N TYR A 31 9.17 21.39 3.03
CA TYR A 31 8.69 22.30 4.08
C TYR A 31 9.17 21.88 5.48
N MET A 32 9.16 20.59 5.79
CA MET A 32 9.63 20.09 7.09
C MET A 32 11.13 20.27 7.30
N THR A 33 11.93 20.15 6.24
CA THR A 33 13.38 20.35 6.30
C THR A 33 13.74 21.83 6.41
N GLU A 34 12.96 22.71 5.79
CA GLU A 34 13.17 24.17 5.79
C GLU A 34 12.77 24.83 7.12
N TYR A 35 11.64 24.43 7.73
CA TYR A 35 11.09 25.14 8.90
C TYR A 35 11.24 24.38 10.24
N LEU A 36 11.26 23.04 10.23
CA LEU A 36 11.10 22.24 11.47
C LEU A 36 12.31 21.37 11.84
N SER A 37 13.33 21.26 10.98
CA SER A 37 14.46 20.30 11.03
C SER A 37 14.12 18.89 10.52
N TRP A 38 15.11 18.26 9.88
CA TRP A 38 15.08 16.92 9.27
C TRP A 38 14.45 15.81 10.13
N ARG A 39 14.55 15.88 11.46
CA ARG A 39 14.00 14.86 12.38
C ARG A 39 12.48 14.70 12.28
N TRP A 40 11.77 15.76 11.88
CA TRP A 40 10.32 15.72 11.75
C TRP A 40 9.84 14.81 10.63
N VAL A 41 10.66 14.59 9.59
CA VAL A 41 10.37 13.64 8.50
C VAL A 41 10.13 12.23 9.06
N PHE A 42 10.82 11.84 10.13
CA PHE A 42 10.60 10.56 10.81
C PHE A 42 9.46 10.62 11.82
N LEU A 43 9.36 11.72 12.57
CA LEU A 43 8.36 11.87 13.63
C LEU A 43 6.93 11.90 13.09
N ILE A 44 6.67 12.43 11.90
CA ILE A 44 5.33 12.48 11.29
C ILE A 44 4.80 11.09 10.90
N ASN A 45 5.71 10.16 10.58
CA ASN A 45 5.34 8.79 10.25
C ASN A 45 4.81 8.04 11.47
N LEU A 46 5.21 8.43 12.69
CA LEU A 46 4.79 7.79 13.93
C LEU A 46 3.28 7.93 14.22
N PRO A 47 2.67 9.14 14.23
CA PRO A 47 1.23 9.30 14.39
C PRO A 47 0.46 8.80 13.17
N LEU A 48 0.99 8.95 11.95
CA LEU A 48 0.37 8.40 10.74
C LEU A 48 0.27 6.86 10.80
N GLY A 49 1.37 6.20 11.18
CA GLY A 49 1.42 4.75 11.35
C GLY A 49 0.52 4.26 12.48
N ALA A 50 0.48 4.97 13.61
CA ALA A 50 -0.43 4.66 14.71
C ALA A 50 -1.91 4.80 14.30
N GLY A 51 -2.25 5.85 13.53
CA GLY A 51 -3.59 6.03 12.98
C GLY A 51 -3.96 4.94 11.99
N ALA A 52 -3.07 4.59 11.05
CA ALA A 52 -3.28 3.50 10.11
C ALA A 52 -3.47 2.16 10.83
N TRP A 53 -2.65 1.87 11.85
CA TRP A 53 -2.78 0.69 12.69
C TRP A 53 -4.12 0.67 13.42
N TYR A 54 -4.55 1.78 14.02
CA TYR A 54 -5.82 1.88 14.73
C TYR A 54 -7.02 1.60 13.80
N VAL A 55 -7.03 2.21 12.61
CA VAL A 55 -8.09 2.01 11.61
C VAL A 55 -8.08 0.58 11.09
N ALA A 56 -6.90 0.04 10.78
CA ALA A 56 -6.75 -1.35 10.35
C ALA A 56 -7.24 -2.33 11.43
N HIS A 57 -6.85 -2.12 12.68
CA HIS A 57 -7.29 -2.93 13.81
C HIS A 57 -8.82 -2.86 13.99
N ARG A 58 -9.43 -1.67 13.98
CA ARG A 58 -10.89 -1.51 14.07
C ARG A 58 -11.65 -2.19 12.94
N THR A 59 -11.13 -2.10 11.70
CA THR A 59 -11.85 -2.53 10.50
C THR A 59 -11.63 -4.01 10.20
N LEU A 60 -10.41 -4.53 10.45
CA LEU A 60 -9.99 -5.86 10.03
C LEU A 60 -10.17 -6.94 11.11
N VAL A 61 -10.29 -6.58 12.39
CA VAL A 61 -10.44 -7.56 13.49
C VAL A 61 -11.67 -8.45 13.34
N GLY A 62 -12.72 -7.98 12.66
CA GLY A 62 -13.94 -8.76 12.42
C GLY A 62 -13.95 -9.63 11.17
N LEU A 63 -12.91 -9.58 10.32
CA LEU A 63 -12.93 -10.34 9.07
C LEU A 63 -12.53 -11.80 9.31
N PRO A 64 -13.38 -12.78 8.91
CA PRO A 64 -13.00 -14.18 8.93
C PRO A 64 -11.86 -14.40 7.92
N VAL A 65 -10.65 -14.62 8.43
CA VAL A 65 -9.47 -14.93 7.61
C VAL A 65 -9.67 -16.33 7.03
N PRO A 66 -9.90 -16.48 5.71
CA PRO A 66 -10.08 -17.79 5.12
C PRO A 66 -8.72 -18.52 5.20
N GLN A 67 -8.63 -19.54 6.04
CA GLN A 67 -7.49 -20.44 6.14
C GLN A 67 -7.45 -21.36 4.91
N ARG A 68 -7.26 -20.79 3.71
CA ARG A 68 -7.00 -21.57 2.50
C ARG A 68 -5.51 -21.86 2.43
N LYS A 69 -5.16 -23.15 2.39
CA LYS A 69 -3.79 -23.58 2.07
C LYS A 69 -3.40 -22.97 0.72
N PRO A 70 -2.32 -22.17 0.65
CA PRO A 70 -1.84 -21.66 -0.64
C PRO A 70 -1.41 -22.85 -1.49
N ILE A 71 -2.05 -23.05 -2.64
CA ILE A 71 -1.55 -23.99 -3.65
C ILE A 71 -0.60 -23.17 -4.52
N ILE A 72 0.70 -23.38 -4.34
CA ILE A 72 1.73 -22.65 -5.07
C ILE A 72 1.97 -23.36 -6.40
N ASP A 73 1.72 -22.67 -7.50
CA ASP A 73 2.03 -23.16 -8.85
C ASP A 73 3.46 -22.78 -9.23
N TYR A 74 4.39 -23.68 -8.91
CA TYR A 74 5.80 -23.51 -9.25
C TYR A 74 6.05 -23.59 -10.77
N LEU A 75 5.29 -24.42 -11.49
CA LEU A 75 5.47 -24.62 -12.93
C LEU A 75 5.08 -23.36 -13.70
N GLY A 76 3.91 -22.79 -13.40
CA GLY A 76 3.48 -21.51 -13.97
C GLY A 76 4.42 -20.36 -13.63
N THR A 77 4.94 -20.32 -12.40
CA THR A 77 5.91 -19.30 -11.97
C THR A 77 7.20 -19.38 -12.79
N VAL A 78 7.76 -20.58 -12.98
CA VAL A 78 8.98 -20.79 -13.79
C VAL A 78 8.75 -20.43 -15.26
N LEU A 79 7.60 -20.84 -15.83
CA LEU A 79 7.27 -20.53 -17.21
C LEU A 79 7.14 -19.02 -17.46
N MET A 80 6.52 -18.27 -16.53
CA MET A 80 6.43 -16.81 -16.62
C MET A 80 7.79 -16.12 -16.50
N ILE A 81 8.67 -16.58 -15.59
CA ILE A 81 10.02 -16.03 -15.44
C ILE A 81 10.79 -16.20 -16.75
N ILE A 82 10.79 -17.41 -17.32
CA ILE A 82 11.51 -17.69 -18.57
C ILE A 82 10.93 -16.85 -19.72
N GLY A 83 9.61 -16.78 -19.86
CA GLY A 83 8.96 -16.03 -20.94
C GLY A 83 9.09 -14.51 -20.84
N LEU A 84 9.27 -13.94 -19.65
CA LEU A 84 9.53 -12.50 -19.47
C LEU A 84 11.00 -12.14 -19.73
N THR A 85 11.91 -13.09 -19.51
CA THR A 85 13.36 -12.88 -19.61
C THR A 85 13.91 -13.18 -21.01
N ALA A 86 13.22 -14.02 -21.79
CA ALA A 86 13.52 -14.32 -23.18
C ALA A 86 12.98 -13.25 -24.13
#